data_AF-Q2S6R9-F1
#
_entry.id   AF-Q2S6R9-F1
#
_cell.length_a   1.000
_cell.length_b   1.000
_cell.length_c   1.000
_cell.angle_alpha   90.00
_cell.angle_beta   90.00
_cell.angle_gamma   90.00
#
_symmetry.space_group_name_H-M   'P 1'
#
loop_
_entity.id
_entity.type
_entity.pdbx_description
1 polymer ?
#
loop_
_entity_poly.entity_id
_entity_poly.type
_entity_poly.pdbx_seq_one_letter_code
_entity_poly.pdbx_strand_id
1 'polypeptide(L)'
;MTKLFLSFWHVQLDNFPEGAFSRRSLKSAEARELILQAQSEGLFQGACADDLFAPYKETERKKHDELRRTLQEDYDIPLSASDFSMKGEDYVIVYPLDLVTVSNDSSLMVVTCGYTFSNFDDTNMFSIAADSVNFCLFEAIPVQH
;
A
#
# COMPACT_ATOMS: atom_id res chain seq x y z
N MET A 1 18.47 5.47 0.55
CA MET A 1 17.07 5.77 0.93
C MET A 1 16.60 4.70 1.91
N THR A 2 15.59 4.96 2.74
CA THR A 2 14.96 3.94 3.57
C THR A 2 14.06 3.05 2.71
N LYS A 3 13.89 1.78 3.08
CA LYS A 3 12.91 0.89 2.44
C LYS A 3 11.51 1.48 2.56
N LEU A 4 10.74 1.46 1.48
CA LEU A 4 9.36 1.92 1.45
C LEU A 4 8.44 0.71 1.34
N PHE A 5 7.72 0.43 2.41
CA PHE A 5 6.58 -0.46 2.36
C PHE A 5 5.33 0.31 1.95
N LEU A 6 4.45 -0.31 1.18
CA LEU A 6 3.17 0.27 0.81
C LEU A 6 2.03 -0.70 1.11
N SER A 7 1.01 -0.25 1.82
CA SER A 7 -0.22 -1.01 2.05
C SER A 7 -1.44 -0.23 1.60
N PHE A 8 -2.50 -0.96 1.28
CA PHE A 8 -3.82 -0.36 1.05
C PHE A 8 -4.71 -0.57 2.26
N TRP A 9 -5.37 0.50 2.69
CA TRP A 9 -6.35 0.61 3.79
C TRP A 9 -5.86 0.26 5.19
N HIS A 10 -4.88 -0.62 5.32
CA HIS A 10 -4.58 -1.32 6.56
C HIS A 10 -3.24 -0.91 7.17
N VAL A 11 -3.24 -0.86 8.49
CA VAL A 11 -2.05 -0.93 9.36
C VAL A 11 -2.32 -2.00 10.41
N GLN A 12 -1.27 -2.56 10.96
CA GLN A 12 -1.30 -3.45 12.12
C GLN A 12 -0.51 -2.81 13.26
N LEU A 13 -0.85 -3.18 14.50
CA LEU A 13 -0.18 -2.65 15.68
C LEU A 13 1.33 -2.91 15.62
N ASP A 14 1.71 -4.13 15.22
CA ASP A 14 3.10 -4.58 15.10
C ASP A 14 3.87 -3.89 13.96
N ASN A 15 3.19 -3.11 13.11
CA ASN A 15 3.89 -2.28 12.13
C ASN A 15 4.63 -1.10 12.77
N PHE A 16 4.24 -0.68 13.97
CA PHE A 16 4.81 0.49 14.61
C PHE A 16 5.85 0.11 15.66
N PRO A 17 6.96 0.87 15.76
CA PRO A 17 7.96 0.63 16.79
C PRO A 17 7.38 0.88 18.18
N GLU A 18 7.97 0.24 19.18
CA GLU A 18 7.74 0.64 20.57
C GLU A 18 8.25 2.07 20.76
N GLY A 19 7.35 2.99 21.15
CA GLY A 19 7.68 4.39 21.38
C GLY A 19 7.11 5.33 20.33
N ALA A 20 7.91 6.32 19.90
CA ALA A 20 7.44 7.42 19.08
C ALA A 20 7.69 7.18 17.59
N PHE A 21 6.71 7.54 16.77
CA PHE A 21 6.79 7.53 15.31
C PHE A 21 6.13 8.79 14.75
N SER A 22 6.54 9.16 13.55
CA SER A 22 5.95 10.23 12.75
C SER A 22 4.80 9.68 11.92
N ARG A 23 3.73 10.45 11.79
CA ARG A 23 2.64 10.22 10.84
C ARG A 23 2.35 11.51 10.09
N ARG A 24 2.41 11.46 8.76
CA ARG A 24 2.12 12.63 7.91
C ARG A 24 1.30 12.26 6.69
N SER A 25 0.35 13.13 6.34
CA SER A 25 -0.35 13.05 5.06
C SER A 25 0.53 13.63 3.97
N LEU A 26 0.64 12.94 2.85
CA LEU A 26 1.40 13.38 1.68
C LEU A 26 0.46 13.94 0.62
N LYS A 27 0.98 14.90 -0.16
CA LYS A 27 0.37 15.23 -1.45
C LYS A 27 0.63 14.09 -2.43
N SER A 28 -0.27 13.91 -3.39
CA SER A 28 -0.14 12.86 -4.40
C SER A 28 1.18 12.91 -5.18
N ALA A 29 1.62 14.10 -5.59
CA ALA A 29 2.89 14.27 -6.30
C ALA A 29 4.09 13.81 -5.46
N GLU A 30 4.11 14.14 -4.17
CA GLU A 30 5.15 13.71 -3.23
C GLU A 30 5.13 12.19 -3.01
N ALA A 31 3.93 11.62 -2.84
CA ALA A 31 3.78 10.17 -2.70
C ALA A 31 4.26 9.42 -3.95
N ARG A 32 3.90 9.92 -5.15
CA ARG A 32 4.37 9.38 -6.43
C ARG A 32 5.89 9.39 -6.53
N GLU A 33 6.53 10.52 -6.22
CA GLU A 33 7.98 10.63 -6.26
C GLU A 33 8.66 9.63 -5.32
N LEU A 34 8.16 9.48 -4.08
CA LEU A 34 8.70 8.51 -3.13
C LEU A 34 8.56 7.07 -3.60
N ILE A 35 7.41 6.70 -4.16
CA ILE A 35 7.17 5.35 -4.67
C ILE A 35 8.08 5.06 -5.86
N LEU A 36 8.11 5.94 -6.86
CA LEU A 36 8.94 5.75 -8.06
C LEU A 36 10.43 5.70 -7.72
N GLN A 37 10.89 6.55 -6.80
CA GLN A 37 12.27 6.52 -6.35
C GLN A 37 12.59 5.20 -5.65
N ALA A 38 11.76 4.75 -4.70
CA ALA A 38 11.95 3.48 -4.00
C ALA A 38 11.93 2.28 -4.97
N GLN A 39 11.05 2.30 -5.98
CA GLN A 39 11.03 1.28 -7.03
C GLN A 39 12.34 1.28 -7.83
N SER A 40 12.83 2.45 -8.24
CA SER A 40 14.08 2.58 -9.02
C SER A 40 15.32 2.11 -8.25
N GLU A 41 15.30 2.23 -6.91
CA GLU A 41 16.36 1.78 -6.02
C GLU A 41 16.21 0.31 -5.59
N GLY A 42 15.13 -0.37 -5.98
CA GLY A 42 14.84 -1.75 -5.51
C GLY A 42 14.50 -1.83 -4.02
N LEU A 43 14.04 -0.73 -3.43
CA LEU A 43 13.70 -0.57 -2.02
C LEU A 43 12.19 -0.48 -1.77
N PHE A 44 11.38 -0.84 -2.76
CA PHE A 44 9.92 -0.83 -2.67
C PHE A 44 9.36 -2.23 -2.42
N GLN A 45 8.38 -2.34 -1.51
CA GLN A 45 7.62 -3.57 -1.28
C GLN A 45 6.17 -3.24 -0.93
N GLY A 46 5.23 -3.68 -1.77
CA GLY A 46 3.82 -3.72 -1.40
C GLY A 46 3.55 -4.81 -0.37
N ALA A 47 2.64 -4.56 0.57
CA ALA A 47 2.23 -5.51 1.59
C ALA A 47 0.70 -5.48 1.81
N CYS A 48 0.10 -6.63 2.05
CA CYS A 48 -1.35 -6.76 2.22
C CYS A 48 -1.71 -7.44 3.55
N ALA A 49 -2.82 -7.03 4.15
CA ALA A 49 -3.39 -7.71 5.30
C ALA A 49 -4.07 -9.04 4.91
N ASP A 50 -4.64 -9.10 3.71
CA ASP A 50 -5.28 -10.28 3.15
C ASP A 50 -4.34 -11.05 2.21
N ASP A 51 -4.45 -12.38 2.21
CA ASP A 51 -3.90 -13.22 1.14
C ASP A 51 -4.76 -13.08 -0.13
N LEU A 52 -4.42 -12.10 -0.97
CA LEU A 52 -5.12 -11.81 -2.23
C LEU A 52 -5.06 -12.96 -3.25
N PHE A 53 -4.16 -13.93 -3.07
CA PHE A 53 -4.03 -15.10 -3.94
C PHE A 53 -4.91 -16.27 -3.46
N ALA A 54 -5.51 -16.18 -2.27
CA ALA A 54 -6.47 -17.17 -1.80
C ALA A 54 -7.73 -17.21 -2.70
N PRO A 55 -8.30 -18.40 -2.98
CA PRO A 55 -9.42 -18.55 -3.91
C PRO A 55 -10.70 -17.85 -3.45
N TYR A 56 -10.88 -17.67 -2.13
CA TYR A 56 -12.06 -17.05 -1.53
C TYR A 56 -11.93 -15.53 -1.33
N LYS A 57 -10.85 -14.91 -1.83
CA LYS A 57 -10.55 -13.46 -1.68
C LYS A 57 -10.76 -12.67 -2.97
N GLU A 58 -11.73 -13.08 -3.79
CA GLU A 58 -11.98 -12.45 -5.10
C GLU A 58 -12.41 -10.98 -4.97
N THR A 59 -13.23 -10.65 -3.97
CA THR A 59 -13.71 -9.29 -3.74
C THR A 59 -12.58 -8.37 -3.34
N GLU A 60 -11.75 -8.81 -2.40
CA GLU A 60 -10.58 -8.08 -1.92
C GLU A 60 -9.56 -7.88 -3.05
N ARG A 61 -9.30 -8.92 -3.85
CA ARG A 61 -8.44 -8.82 -5.03
C ARG A 61 -8.99 -7.81 -6.04
N LYS A 62 -10.29 -7.83 -6.34
CA LYS A 62 -10.92 -6.86 -7.25
C LYS A 62 -10.77 -5.42 -6.74
N LYS A 63 -11.04 -5.17 -5.46
CA LYS A 63 -10.88 -3.83 -4.85
C LYS A 63 -9.42 -3.38 -4.86
N HIS A 64 -8.49 -4.29 -4.55
CA HIS A 64 -7.07 -4.02 -4.60
C HIS A 64 -6.64 -3.64 -6.03
N ASP A 65 -7.09 -4.39 -7.03
CA ASP A 65 -6.81 -4.10 -8.44
C ASP A 65 -7.44 -2.79 -8.91
N GLU A 66 -8.63 -2.45 -8.43
CA GLU A 66 -9.28 -1.17 -8.69
C GLU A 66 -8.47 -0.01 -8.13
N LEU A 67 -7.96 -0.11 -6.90
CA LEU A 67 -7.12 0.94 -6.31
C LEU A 67 -5.78 1.05 -7.05
N ARG A 68 -5.14 -0.06 -7.43
CA ARG A 68 -3.92 0.00 -8.27
C ARG A 68 -4.19 0.70 -9.60
N ARG A 69 -5.34 0.42 -10.23
CA ARG A 69 -5.70 1.03 -11.51
C ARG A 69 -5.98 2.52 -11.36
N THR A 70 -6.71 2.91 -10.32
CA THR A 70 -6.94 4.33 -9.95
C THR A 70 -5.61 5.06 -9.71
N LEU A 71 -4.68 4.45 -8.98
CA LEU A 71 -3.35 5.02 -8.74
C LEU A 71 -2.54 5.20 -10.02
N GLN A 72 -2.66 4.29 -10.98
CA GLN A 72 -2.02 4.44 -12.28
C GLN A 72 -2.68 5.54 -13.12
N GLU A 73 -4.02 5.55 -13.20
CA GLU A 73 -4.77 6.40 -14.13
C GLU A 73 -4.83 7.86 -13.64
N ASP A 74 -5.12 8.09 -12.36
CA ASP A 74 -5.32 9.43 -11.80
C ASP A 74 -4.07 10.02 -11.14
N TYR A 75 -3.13 9.16 -10.73
CA TYR A 75 -1.95 9.57 -9.96
C TYR A 75 -0.62 9.26 -10.63
N ASP A 76 -0.61 8.57 -11.77
CA ASP A 76 0.61 8.14 -12.49
C ASP A 76 1.59 7.38 -11.58
N ILE A 77 1.03 6.49 -10.73
CA ILE A 77 1.77 5.60 -9.84
C ILE A 77 1.62 4.16 -10.38
N PRO A 78 2.62 3.64 -11.11
CA PRO A 78 2.59 2.30 -11.68
C PRO A 78 2.85 1.21 -10.64
N LEU A 79 1.77 0.60 -10.14
CA LEU A 79 1.84 -0.56 -9.24
C LEU A 79 1.44 -1.86 -9.94
N SER A 80 2.36 -2.83 -9.91
CA SER A 80 2.15 -4.18 -10.41
C SER A 80 1.59 -5.10 -9.31
N ALA A 81 0.99 -6.24 -9.69
CA ALA A 81 0.56 -7.22 -8.70
C ALA A 81 1.78 -7.89 -8.05
N SER A 82 2.89 -8.01 -8.81
CA SER A 82 4.14 -8.55 -8.32
C SER A 82 4.78 -7.71 -7.23
N ASP A 83 4.49 -6.40 -7.18
CA ASP A 83 5.00 -5.51 -6.13
C ASP A 83 4.50 -5.91 -4.74
N PHE A 84 3.36 -6.59 -4.66
CA PHE A 84 2.76 -7.09 -3.43
C PHE A 84 3.05 -8.57 -3.18
N SER A 85 3.89 -9.19 -4.00
CA SER A 85 4.19 -10.62 -3.93
C SER A 85 5.60 -10.88 -3.47
N MET A 86 5.80 -12.04 -2.85
CA MET A 86 7.11 -12.65 -2.66
C MET A 86 7.12 -14.05 -3.26
N LYS A 87 8.25 -14.41 -3.85
CA LYS A 87 8.47 -15.73 -4.45
C LYS A 87 9.15 -16.65 -3.43
N GLY A 88 8.54 -17.80 -3.19
CA GLY A 88 9.23 -18.98 -2.67
C GLY A 88 9.84 -19.79 -3.82
N GLU A 89 10.41 -20.95 -3.50
CA GLU A 89 11.03 -21.83 -4.51
C GLU A 89 10.00 -22.33 -5.55
N ASP A 90 8.80 -22.73 -5.09
CA ASP A 90 7.75 -23.30 -5.95
C ASP A 90 6.39 -22.59 -5.84
N TYR A 91 6.32 -21.45 -5.14
CA TYR A 91 5.07 -20.73 -4.91
C TYR A 91 5.26 -19.22 -4.91
N VAL A 92 4.17 -18.50 -5.16
CA VAL A 92 4.10 -17.05 -5.02
C VAL A 92 3.03 -16.76 -3.97
N ILE A 93 3.41 -16.06 -2.92
CA ILE A 93 2.49 -15.58 -1.88
C ILE A 93 2.48 -14.06 -1.87
N VAL A 94 1.42 -13.50 -1.31
CA VAL A 94 1.36 -12.08 -1.01
C VAL A 94 2.34 -11.77 0.12
N TYR A 95 3.05 -10.65 0.04
CA TYR A 95 3.89 -10.18 1.15
C TYR A 95 2.96 -9.71 2.28
N PRO A 96 2.98 -10.39 3.43
CA PRO A 96 1.99 -10.13 4.45
C PRO A 96 2.36 -8.86 5.24
N LEU A 97 1.34 -8.06 5.59
CA LEU A 97 1.51 -6.80 6.29
C LEU A 97 2.11 -6.97 7.69
N ASP A 98 1.98 -8.14 8.30
CA ASP A 98 2.46 -8.43 9.66
C ASP A 98 4.00 -8.53 9.72
N LEU A 99 4.66 -8.71 8.58
CA LEU A 99 6.11 -8.67 8.45
C LEU A 99 6.67 -7.26 8.20
N VAL A 100 5.80 -6.25 8.09
CA VAL A 100 6.22 -4.86 7.93
C VAL A 100 6.47 -4.25 9.30
N THR A 101 7.62 -3.60 9.48
CA THR A 101 7.93 -2.83 10.69
C THR A 101 8.50 -1.47 10.27
N VAL A 102 7.97 -0.39 10.82
CA VAL A 102 8.51 0.97 10.69
C VAL A 102 9.74 1.11 11.60
N SER A 103 10.87 1.49 11.02
CA SER A 103 12.17 1.59 11.70
C SER A 103 13.01 2.71 11.10
N ASN A 104 14.26 2.88 11.57
CA ASN A 104 15.18 3.86 10.97
C ASN A 104 15.51 3.53 9.50
N ASP A 105 15.36 2.26 9.10
CA ASP A 105 15.69 1.79 7.75
C ASP A 105 14.45 1.52 6.89
N SER A 106 13.24 1.69 7.45
CA SER A 106 11.98 1.35 6.78
C SER A 106 10.83 2.28 7.17
N SER A 107 10.05 2.65 6.17
CA SER A 107 8.83 3.44 6.30
C SER A 107 7.63 2.67 5.75
N LEU A 108 6.43 3.01 6.23
CA LEU A 108 5.18 2.44 5.74
C LEU A 108 4.29 3.56 5.19
N MET A 109 3.98 3.49 3.89
CA MET A 109 2.96 4.32 3.26
C MET A 109 1.65 3.55 3.18
N VAL A 110 0.58 4.14 3.69
CA VAL A 110 -0.76 3.61 3.62
C VAL A 110 -1.57 4.44 2.65
N VAL A 111 -2.11 3.81 1.62
CA VAL A 111 -3.05 4.43 0.69
C VAL A 111 -4.47 4.11 1.15
N THR A 112 -5.27 5.15 1.39
CA THR A 112 -6.70 5.00 1.71
C THR A 112 -7.53 5.71 0.65
N CYS A 113 -8.79 5.33 0.52
CA CYS A 113 -9.72 5.98 -0.39
C CYS A 113 -11.15 5.86 0.14
N GLY A 114 -12.01 6.77 -0.31
CA GLY A 114 -13.45 6.66 -0.23
C GLY A 114 -14.04 5.95 -1.45
N TYR A 115 -15.36 5.74 -1.39
CA TYR A 115 -16.13 5.09 -2.44
C TYR A 115 -17.29 5.96 -2.86
N THR A 116 -17.62 5.91 -4.14
CA THR A 116 -18.77 6.56 -4.77
C THR A 116 -19.72 5.50 -5.30
N PHE A 117 -21.00 5.84 -5.41
CA PHE A 117 -22.00 4.95 -5.98
C PHE A 117 -21.81 4.86 -7.50
N SER A 118 -21.61 3.65 -8.02
CA SER A 118 -21.56 3.38 -9.45
C SER A 118 -22.90 2.77 -9.89
N ASN A 119 -23.68 3.51 -10.67
CA ASN A 119 -25.01 3.10 -11.17
C ASN A 119 -25.01 1.94 -12.19
N PHE A 120 -23.93 1.14 -12.26
CA PHE A 120 -23.77 0.11 -13.28
C PHE A 120 -23.46 -1.24 -12.63
N ASP A 121 -24.47 -2.11 -12.68
CA ASP A 121 -24.47 -3.55 -12.39
C ASP A 121 -24.64 -3.98 -10.93
N ASP A 122 -25.54 -4.94 -10.69
CA ASP A 122 -26.01 -5.40 -9.37
C ASP A 122 -24.89 -6.04 -8.52
N THR A 123 -23.69 -6.22 -9.07
CA THR A 123 -22.57 -6.91 -8.43
C THR A 123 -21.51 -5.98 -7.82
N ASN A 124 -21.44 -4.71 -8.22
CA ASN A 124 -20.50 -3.72 -7.68
C ASN A 124 -21.15 -2.33 -7.63
N MET A 125 -21.95 -2.09 -6.59
CA MET A 125 -22.64 -0.81 -6.37
C MET A 125 -21.69 0.35 -6.01
N PHE A 126 -20.42 0.06 -5.75
CA PHE A 126 -19.43 1.04 -5.32
C PHE A 126 -18.16 0.94 -6.14
N SER A 127 -17.65 2.09 -6.54
CA SER A 127 -16.32 2.26 -7.13
C SER A 127 -15.48 3.22 -6.29
N ILE A 128 -14.16 3.16 -6.43
CA ILE A 128 -13.26 4.09 -5.76
C ILE A 128 -13.53 5.51 -6.28
N ALA A 129 -13.66 6.47 -5.37
CA ALA A 129 -13.71 7.88 -5.73
C ALA A 129 -12.26 8.37 -5.86
N ALA A 130 -11.78 8.57 -7.09
CA ALA A 130 -10.37 8.88 -7.35
C ALA A 130 -9.89 10.10 -6.54
N ASP A 131 -10.69 11.17 -6.47
CA ASP A 131 -10.41 12.40 -5.72
C ASP A 131 -10.31 12.24 -4.20
N SER A 132 -10.71 11.07 -3.67
CA SER A 132 -10.66 10.75 -2.23
C SER A 132 -9.44 9.93 -1.83
N VAL A 133 -8.55 9.60 -2.76
CA VAL A 133 -7.32 8.86 -2.46
C VAL A 133 -6.40 9.72 -1.59
N ASN A 134 -5.96 9.14 -0.48
CA ASN A 134 -5.08 9.77 0.51
C ASN A 134 -3.85 8.90 0.75
N PHE A 135 -2.71 9.57 0.92
CA PHE A 135 -1.42 8.92 1.19
C PHE A 135 -0.98 9.30 2.60
N CYS A 136 -0.79 8.31 3.48
CA CYS A 136 -0.34 8.53 4.85
C CYS A 136 0.99 7.80 5.05
N LEU A 137 2.06 8.55 5.33
CA LEU A 137 3.39 8.00 5.58
C LEU A 137 3.66 7.90 7.07
N PHE A 138 4.18 6.75 7.49
CA PHE A 138 4.64 6.44 8.83
C PHE A 138 6.15 6.18 8.83
N GLU A 139 6.86 6.88 9.70
CA GLU A 139 8.33 6.87 9.79
C GLU A 139 8.76 6.77 11.25
N ALA A 140 9.86 6.05 11.53
CA ALA A 140 10.43 6.06 12.86
C ALA A 140 11.02 7.45 13.18
N ILE A 141 10.93 7.88 14.43
CA ILE A 141 11.66 9.05 14.90
C ILE A 141 13.01 8.56 15.41
N PRO A 142 14.14 8.99 14.83
CA PRO A 142 15.46 8.56 15.29
C PRO A 142 15.64 8.93 16.77
N VAL A 143 15.90 7.93 17.61
CA VAL A 143 16.31 8.17 18.99
C VAL A 143 17.76 8.65 18.94
N GLN A 144 18.00 9.93 19.24
CA GLN A 144 19.35 10.44 19.44
C GLN A 144 19.92 9.79 20.71
N HIS A 145 20.87 8.87 20.54
CA HIS A 145 21.69 8.34 21.63
C HIS A 145 22.96 9.19 21.79
#